data_AF-A0A1J6VKE8-F1
#
_entry.id   AF-A0A1J6VKE8-F1
#
_cell.length_a   1.000
_cell.length_b   1.000
_cell.length_c   1.000
_cell.angle_alpha   90.00
_cell.angle_beta   90.00
_cell.angle_gamma   90.00
#
_symmetry.space_group_name_H-M   'P 1'
#
loop_
_entity.id
_entity.type
_entity.pdbx_description
1 polymer ?
#
loop_
_entity_poly.entity_id
_entity_poly.type
_entity_poly.pdbx_seq_one_letter_code
_entity_poly.pdbx_strand_id
1 'polypeptide(L)' 'MNALYDMVKEAQDDSLYEVNVVQSFEPKIKKSLRLTHQENREDLEQELRIKVIGYVRTYSLEDVPGLFDLRK' A
#
# COMPACT_ATOMS: atom_id res chain seq x y z
N MET A 1 17.35 0.21 -9.30
CA MET A 1 16.42 1.10 -8.60
C MET A 1 15.10 0.36 -8.45
N ASN A 2 14.67 0.13 -7.21
CA ASN A 2 13.41 -0.54 -6.95
C ASN A 2 12.31 0.52 -7.09
N ALA A 3 11.66 0.60 -8.26
CA ALA A 3 10.72 1.68 -8.59
C ALA A 3 9.66 1.95 -7.49
N LEU A 4 9.21 0.90 -6.78
CA LEU A 4 8.28 1.05 -5.65
C LEU A 4 8.92 1.69 -4.41
N TYR A 5 10.17 1.35 -4.10
CA TYR A 5 10.91 1.95 -2.98
C TYR A 5 11.08 3.46 -3.21
N ASP A 6 11.48 3.84 -4.42
CA ASP A 6 11.67 5.23 -4.79
C ASP A 6 10.33 6.00 -4.73
N MET A 7 9.24 5.41 -5.23
CA MET A 7 7.89 6.00 -5.13
C MET A 7 7.39 6.18 -3.69
N VAL A 8 7.64 5.20 -2.80
CA VAL A 8 7.24 5.32 -1.39
C VAL A 8 8.06 6.41 -0.69
N LYS A 9 9.36 6.50 -0.97
CA LYS A 9 10.22 7.55 -0.44
C LYS A 9 9.74 8.93 -0.86
N GLU A 10 9.46 9.14 -2.15
CA GLU A 10 8.92 10.39 -2.67
C GLU A 10 7.55 10.74 -2.05
N ALA A 11 6.69 9.74 -1.85
CA ALA A 11 5.37 9.95 -1.22
C ALA A 11 5.44 10.27 0.28
N GLN A 12 6.51 9.86 0.98
CA GLN A 12 6.76 10.24 2.37
C GLN A 12 7.28 11.68 2.48
N ASP A 13 8.03 12.15 1.48
CA ASP A 13 8.54 13.53 1.43
C ASP A 13 7.46 14.52 0.96
N ASP A 14 6.61 14.12 -0.01
CA ASP A 14 5.50 14.91 -0.53
C ASP A 14 4.24 14.06 -0.73
N SER A 15 3.21 14.40 0.05
CA SER A 15 1.90 13.74 0.04
C SER A 15 1.20 13.72 -1.33
N LEU A 16 1.56 14.61 -2.26
CA LEU A 16 1.02 14.61 -3.63
C LEU A 16 1.36 13.31 -4.39
N TYR A 17 2.45 12.64 -4.03
CA TYR A 17 2.90 11.42 -4.68
C TYR A 17 2.29 10.13 -4.11
N GLU A 18 1.52 10.22 -3.01
CA GLU A 18 0.79 9.07 -2.43
C GLU A 18 -0.14 8.41 -3.46
N VAL A 19 -0.74 9.22 -4.34
CA VAL A 19 -1.63 8.73 -5.39
C VAL A 19 -0.94 7.75 -6.34
N ASN A 20 0.35 7.96 -6.63
CA ASN A 20 1.13 7.11 -7.53
C ASN A 20 1.32 5.72 -6.91
N VAL A 21 1.61 5.68 -5.60
CA VAL A 21 1.73 4.41 -4.89
C VAL A 21 0.38 3.70 -4.86
N VAL A 22 -0.71 4.38 -4.51
CA VAL A 22 -2.06 3.78 -4.49
C VAL A 22 -2.46 3.22 -5.85
N GLN A 23 -2.21 3.97 -6.94
CA GLN A 23 -2.48 3.52 -8.31
C GLN A 23 -1.67 2.28 -8.68
N SER A 24 -0.42 2.18 -8.24
CA SER A 24 0.41 0.98 -8.47
C SER A 24 -0.16 -0.28 -7.80
N PHE A 25 -0.88 -0.13 -6.69
CA PHE A 25 -1.55 -1.22 -5.98
C PHE A 25 -2.94 -1.56 -6.55
N GLU A 26 -3.51 -0.74 -7.42
CA GLU A 26 -4.86 -0.90 -7.95
C GLU A 26 -5.11 -2.27 -8.61
N PRO A 27 -4.19 -2.87 -9.39
CA PRO A 27 -4.37 -4.22 -9.91
C PRO A 27 -4.51 -5.29 -8.82
N LYS A 28 -3.80 -5.14 -7.69
CA LYS A 28 -3.88 -6.07 -6.55
C LYS A 28 -5.16 -5.85 -5.76
N ILE A 29 -5.55 -4.60 -5.52
CA ILE A 29 -6.82 -4.25 -4.86
C ILE A 29 -8.00 -4.85 -5.65
N LYS A 30 -8.10 -4.56 -6.95
CA LYS A 30 -9.18 -5.08 -7.81
C LYS A 30 -9.22 -6.60 -7.84
N LYS A 31 -8.06 -7.27 -7.84
CA LYS A 31 -7.98 -8.73 -7.77
C LYS A 31 -8.55 -9.26 -6.45
N SER A 32 -8.23 -8.65 -5.31
CA SER A 32 -8.73 -9.05 -3.99
C SER A 32 -10.23 -8.80 -3.84
N LEU A 33 -10.77 -7.71 -4.40
CA LEU A 33 -12.21 -7.39 -4.33
C LEU A 33 -13.10 -8.46 -4.96
N ARG A 34 -12.58 -9.27 -5.90
CA ARG A 34 -13.32 -10.40 -6.48
C ARG A 34 -13.71 -11.46 -5.46
N LEU A 35 -13.01 -11.52 -4.32
CA LEU A 35 -13.30 -12.44 -3.21
C LEU A 35 -14.38 -11.90 -2.26
N THR A 36 -14.93 -10.72 -2.53
CA THR A 36 -15.94 -10.05 -1.71
C THR A 36 -17.28 -9.99 -2.44
N HIS A 37 -18.39 -10.01 -1.67
CA HIS A 37 -19.74 -9.79 -2.19
C HIS A 37 -19.86 -8.42 -2.85
N GLN A 38 -20.59 -8.36 -3.99
CA GLN A 38 -20.63 -7.18 -4.84
C GLN A 38 -21.06 -5.91 -4.11
N GLU A 39 -22.04 -6.02 -3.22
CA GLU A 39 -22.55 -4.93 -2.37
C GLU A 39 -21.48 -4.30 -1.45
N ASN A 40 -20.47 -5.06 -1.04
CA ASN A 40 -19.42 -4.60 -0.14
C ASN A 40 -18.13 -4.18 -0.87
N ARG A 41 -18.06 -4.34 -2.20
CA ARG A 41 -16.81 -4.12 -2.95
C ARG A 41 -16.38 -2.67 -2.99
N GLU A 42 -17.33 -1.74 -3.15
CA GLU A 42 -17.01 -0.31 -3.24
C GLU A 42 -16.47 0.22 -1.93
N ASP A 43 -17.12 -0.12 -0.82
CA ASP A 43 -16.69 0.26 0.52
C ASP A 43 -15.31 -0.32 0.86
N LEU A 44 -15.14 -1.63 0.63
CA LEU A 44 -13.85 -2.30 0.85
C LEU A 44 -12.74 -1.73 -0.05
N GLU A 45 -13.06 -1.33 -1.29
CA GLU A 45 -12.09 -0.69 -2.18
C GLU A 45 -11.56 0.61 -1.57
N GLN A 46 -12.46 1.44 -1.03
CA GLN A 46 -12.09 2.69 -0.39
C GLN A 46 -11.24 2.44 0.87
N GLU A 47 -11.65 1.49 1.73
CA GLU A 47 -10.87 1.13 2.92
C GLU A 47 -9.46 0.64 2.56
N LEU A 48 -9.33 -0.21 1.53
CA LEU A 48 -8.04 -0.72 1.10
C LEU A 48 -7.13 0.39 0.59
N ARG A 49 -7.66 1.35 -0.17
CA ARG A 49 -6.90 2.53 -0.62
C ARG A 49 -6.42 3.39 0.55
N ILE A 50 -7.29 3.66 1.52
CA ILE A 50 -6.96 4.41 2.74
C ILE A 50 -5.86 3.68 3.53
N LYS A 51 -5.95 2.36 3.68
CA LYS A 51 -4.91 1.56 4.34
C LYS A 51 -3.57 1.64 3.63
N VAL A 52 -3.56 1.58 2.29
CA VAL A 52 -2.31 1.73 1.52
C VAL A 52 -1.68 3.09 1.81
N ILE A 53 -2.44 4.18 1.78
CA ILE A 53 -1.95 5.52 2.14
C ILE A 53 -1.38 5.54 3.57
N GLY A 54 -2.10 4.96 4.53
CA GLY A 54 -1.65 4.86 5.91
C GLY A 54 -0.31 4.12 6.03
N TYR A 55 -0.13 3.03 5.29
CA TYR A 55 1.15 2.32 5.25
C TYR A 55 2.24 3.12 4.54
N VAL A 56 1.96 3.79 3.42
CA VAL A 56 2.94 4.63 2.74
C VAL A 56 3.54 5.67 3.69
N ARG A 57 2.71 6.30 4.52
CA ARG A 57 3.16 7.32 5.49
C ARG A 57 3.95 6.77 6.68
N THR A 58 3.71 5.53 7.06
CA THR A 58 4.22 4.95 8.33
C THR A 58 5.25 3.84 8.13
N TYR A 59 5.37 3.33 6.91
CA TYR A 59 6.28 2.25 6.57
C TYR A 59 7.73 2.70 6.74
N SER A 60 8.49 1.96 7.56
CA SER A 60 9.92 2.21 7.70
C SER A 60 10.67 1.60 6.51
N LEU A 61 11.33 2.46 5.73
CA LEU A 61 12.21 2.03 4.64
C LEU A 61 13.54 1.45 5.16
N GLU A 62 13.90 1.77 6.40
CA GLU A 62 15.18 1.39 7.02
C GLU A 62 15.04 0.16 7.94
N ASP A 63 13.86 -0.05 8.52
CA ASP A 63 13.57 -1.14 9.46
C ASP A 63 12.87 -2.30 8.72
N VAL A 64 13.63 -2.97 7.87
CA VAL A 64 13.17 -4.20 7.20
C VAL A 64 13.52 -5.39 8.09
N PRO A 65 12.54 -6.04 8.74
CA PRO A 65 12.82 -7.15 9.64
C PRO A 65 13.47 -8.31 8.89
N GLY A 66 14.55 -8.85 9.43
CA GLY A 66 15.17 -10.06 8.94
C GLY A 66 14.27 -11.27 9.18
N LEU A 67 14.53 -12.37 8.46
CA LEU A 67 13.79 -13.63 8.62
C LEU A 67 13.74 -14.11 10.09
N PHE A 68 14.79 -13.83 10.87
CA PHE A 68 14.88 -14.23 12.28
C PHE A 68 14.16 -13.26 13.22
N ASP A 69 13.94 -12.01 12.82
CA ASP A 69 13.18 -11.03 13.60
C ASP A 69 11.68 -11.32 13.58
N LEU A 70 11.20 -11.98 12.52
CA LEU A 70 9.80 -12.40 12.34
C LEU A 70 9.42 -13.65 13.16
N ARG A 71 10.36 -14.32 13.83
CA ARG A 71 10.11 -15.57 14.59
C ARG A 71 9.86 -15.33 16.09
N LYS A 72 9.77 -14.08 16.53
CA LYS A 72 9.48 -13.70 17.93
C LYS A 72 7.99 -13.62 18.20
#